data_AF-A0A1Q3ARX1-F1
#
_entry.id   AF-A0A1Q3ARX1-F1
#
_cell.length_a   1.000
_cell.length_b   1.000
_cell.length_c   1.000
_cell.angle_alpha   90.00
_cell.angle_beta   90.00
_cell.angle_gamma   90.00
#
_symmetry.space_group_name_H-M   'P 1'
#
loop_
_entity.id
_entity.type
_entity.pdbx_description
1 polymer ?
#
loop_
_entity_poly.entity_id
_entity_poly.type
_entity_poly.pdbx_seq_one_letter_code
_entity_poly.pdbx_strand_id
1 'polypeptide(L)'
;MCEKYNSTIASLKRKVRTLTNENDELKTIDLTKEINSKDVEIDFLENEVAHLEEENKNLKVEVDALKKTFSKFSSSSEKLENLLGMQRCVFDKAGLGYEEMNNVKHYQNFFERKEMIEKNKVENVSSKRKVTKNMCEYCGKIGHISSTCYHKRNAMVEKEWY
;
A
#
# COMPACT_ATOMS: atom_id res chain seq x y z
N MET A 1 5.38 92.96 42.97
CA MET A 1 4.71 92.26 41.84
C MET A 1 5.65 91.27 41.15
N CYS A 2 6.83 91.68 40.67
CA CYS A 2 7.78 90.80 39.95
C CYS A 2 8.21 89.50 40.68
N GLU A 3 8.51 89.54 41.99
CA GLU A 3 8.97 88.34 42.72
C GLU A 3 7.92 87.22 42.78
N LYS A 4 6.64 87.57 42.93
CA LYS A 4 5.53 86.59 42.91
C LYS A 4 5.48 85.87 41.56
N TYR A 5 5.60 86.61 40.45
CA TYR A 5 5.62 86.03 39.10
C TYR A 5 6.83 85.11 38.87
N ASN A 6 8.03 85.51 39.31
CA ASN A 6 9.24 84.69 39.18
C ASN A 6 9.13 83.36 39.94
N SER A 7 8.55 83.38 41.15
CA SER A 7 8.28 82.17 41.94
C SER A 7 7.29 81.24 41.23
N THR A 8 6.22 81.79 40.65
CA THR A 8 5.24 81.02 39.86
C THR A 8 5.87 80.39 38.62
N ILE A 9 6.70 81.14 37.87
CA ILE A 9 7.42 80.62 36.69
C ILE A 9 8.35 79.47 37.09
N ALA A 10 9.12 79.60 38.18
CA ALA A 10 10.00 78.54 38.65
C ALA A 10 9.22 77.28 39.09
N SER A 11 8.06 77.45 39.73
CA SER A 11 7.16 76.35 40.10
C SER A 11 6.61 75.63 38.87
N LEU A 12 6.10 76.37 37.89
CA LEU A 12 5.59 75.81 36.63
C LEU A 12 6.67 75.07 35.85
N LYS A 13 7.89 75.63 35.78
CA LYS A 13 9.04 74.98 35.11
C LYS A 13 9.40 73.65 35.75
N ARG A 14 9.30 73.53 37.08
CA ARG A 14 9.49 72.24 37.78
C ARG A 14 8.38 71.25 37.42
N LYS A 15 7.12 71.67 37.45
CA LYS A 15 5.99 70.81 37.06
C LYS A 15 6.12 70.30 35.63
N VAL A 16 6.49 71.17 34.69
CA VAL A 16 6.72 70.78 33.28
C VAL A 16 7.79 69.69 33.20
N ARG A 17 8.91 69.81 33.93
CA ARG A 17 9.96 68.79 33.95
C ARG A 17 9.45 67.46 34.51
N THR A 18 8.73 67.48 35.63
CA THR A 18 8.16 66.27 36.24
C THR A 18 7.18 65.58 35.27
N LEU A 19 6.26 66.35 34.68
CA LEU A 19 5.30 65.82 33.70
C LEU A 19 5.99 65.27 32.45
N THR A 20 7.13 65.87 32.03
CA THR A 20 7.90 65.35 30.89
C THR A 20 8.47 63.97 31.22
N ASN A 21 9.08 63.81 32.39
CA ASN A 21 9.64 62.54 32.83
C ASN A 21 8.55 61.46 32.99
N GLU A 22 7.45 61.78 33.65
CA GLU A 22 6.31 60.85 33.83
C GLU A 22 5.75 60.38 32.47
N ASN A 23 5.66 61.29 31.50
CA ASN A 23 5.19 60.97 30.16
C ASN A 23 6.16 60.04 29.40
N ASP A 24 7.47 60.22 29.58
CA ASP A 24 8.47 59.32 28.97
C ASP A 24 8.43 57.93 29.62
N GLU A 25 8.30 57.85 30.95
CA GLU A 25 8.10 56.58 31.67
C GLU A 25 6.85 55.84 31.20
N LEU A 26 5.70 56.53 31.08
CA LEU A 26 4.46 55.93 30.61
C LEU A 26 4.60 55.36 29.19
N LYS A 27 5.27 56.06 28.27
CA LYS A 27 5.55 55.55 26.92
C LYS A 27 6.39 54.28 26.95
N THR A 28 7.41 54.22 27.81
CA THR A 28 8.24 53.01 27.92
C THR A 28 7.44 51.81 28.43
N ILE A 29 6.58 52.02 29.44
CA ILE A 29 5.72 50.96 29.98
C ILE A 29 4.77 50.44 28.91
N ASP A 30 4.16 51.33 28.12
CA ASP A 30 3.22 50.94 27.06
C ASP A 30 3.89 50.07 25.99
N LEU A 31 5.07 50.48 25.51
CA LEU A 31 5.87 49.70 24.57
C LEU A 31 6.26 48.33 25.14
N THR A 32 6.68 48.26 26.40
CA THR A 32 7.06 46.98 27.02
C THR A 32 5.89 46.01 27.16
N LYS A 33 4.68 46.51 27.45
CA LYS A 33 3.48 45.66 27.50
C LYS A 33 3.12 45.11 26.13
N GLU A 34 3.21 45.95 25.10
CA GLU A 34 2.96 45.53 23.71
C GLU A 34 3.97 44.46 23.26
N ILE A 35 5.25 44.63 23.59
CA ILE A 35 6.31 43.65 23.29
C ILE A 35 6.02 42.32 24.00
N ASN A 36 5.78 42.33 25.31
CA ASN A 36 5.50 41.11 26.06
C ASN A 36 4.26 40.38 25.53
N SER A 37 3.23 41.12 25.09
CA SER A 37 2.05 40.52 24.48
C SER A 37 2.37 39.82 23.16
N LYS A 38 3.24 40.42 22.34
CA LYS A 38 3.68 39.83 21.06
C LYS A 38 4.59 38.63 21.28
N ASP A 39 5.48 38.67 22.27
CA ASP A 39 6.37 37.55 22.59
C ASP A 39 5.57 36.28 22.97
N VAL A 40 4.50 36.43 23.77
CA VAL A 40 3.61 35.30 24.10
C VAL A 40 2.89 34.74 22.87
N GLU A 41 2.48 35.61 21.94
CA GLU A 41 1.85 35.20 20.69
C GLU A 41 2.84 34.46 19.77
N ILE A 42 4.09 34.93 19.71
CA ILE A 42 5.17 34.28 18.97
C ILE A 42 5.44 32.89 19.52
N ASP A 43 5.61 32.73 20.84
CA ASP A 43 5.85 31.42 21.47
C ASP A 43 4.72 30.42 21.16
N PHE A 44 3.47 30.87 21.13
CA PHE A 44 2.33 30.02 20.77
C PHE A 44 2.42 29.56 19.31
N LEU A 45 2.68 30.50 18.39
CA LEU A 45 2.81 30.20 16.96
C LEU A 45 4.00 29.29 16.66
N GLU A 46 5.13 29.48 17.34
CA GLU A 46 6.31 28.61 17.20
C GLU A 46 5.99 27.17 17.59
N ASN A 47 5.25 26.97 18.68
CA ASN A 47 4.80 25.64 19.08
C ASN A 47 3.84 25.00 18.07
N GLU A 48 2.90 25.79 17.53
CA GLU A 48 1.96 25.31 16.50
C GLU A 48 2.70 24.91 15.22
N VAL A 49 3.65 25.73 14.77
CA VAL A 49 4.51 25.42 13.61
C VAL A 49 5.30 24.14 13.86
N ALA A 50 5.93 23.99 15.03
CA ALA A 50 6.69 22.78 15.36
C ALA A 50 5.82 21.52 15.34
N HIS A 51 4.58 21.59 15.85
CA HIS A 51 3.63 20.49 15.80
C HIS A 51 3.26 20.13 14.34
N LEU A 52 2.92 21.13 13.52
CA LEU A 52 2.56 20.93 12.12
C LEU A 52 3.73 20.39 11.28
N GLU A 53 4.96 20.80 11.58
CA GLU A 53 6.16 20.26 10.92
C GLU A 53 6.37 18.78 11.23
N GLU A 54 6.14 18.36 12.47
CA GLU A 54 6.26 16.96 12.88
C GLU A 54 5.17 16.09 12.23
N GLU A 55 3.92 16.57 12.22
CA GLU A 55 2.82 15.90 11.53
C GLU A 55 3.11 15.74 10.03
N ASN A 56 3.62 16.79 9.37
CA ASN A 56 4.02 16.74 7.96
C ASN A 56 5.13 15.71 7.68
N LYS A 57 6.12 15.58 8.58
CA LYS A 57 7.17 14.55 8.45
C LYS A 57 6.56 13.14 8.53
N ASN A 58 5.68 12.90 9.49
CA ASN A 58 5.01 11.61 9.66
C ASN A 58 4.15 11.25 8.45
N LEU A 59 3.32 12.19 7.97
CA LEU A 59 2.50 12.01 6.76
C LEU A 59 3.36 11.68 5.53
N LYS A 60 4.52 12.32 5.39
CA LYS A 60 5.42 12.05 4.26
C LYS A 60 5.97 10.62 4.28
N VAL A 61 6.32 10.11 5.47
CA VAL A 61 6.75 8.71 5.65
C VAL A 61 5.62 7.74 5.31
N GLU A 62 4.39 8.01 5.75
CA GLU A 62 3.23 7.18 5.43
C GLU A 62 2.93 7.16 3.93
N VAL A 63 2.99 8.32 3.26
CA VAL A 63 2.81 8.43 1.81
C VAL A 63 3.85 7.61 1.05
N ASP A 64 5.12 7.66 1.44
CA ASP A 64 6.18 6.87 0.80
C ASP A 64 5.98 5.36 1.01
N ALA A 65 5.54 4.96 2.21
CA ALA A 65 5.19 3.57 2.51
C ALA A 65 4.01 3.10 1.65
N LEU A 66 2.93 3.89 1.58
CA LEU A 66 1.76 3.61 0.76
C LEU A 66 2.08 3.56 -0.74
N LYS A 67 2.94 4.45 -1.22
CA LYS A 67 3.37 4.43 -2.63
C LYS A 67 4.12 3.15 -2.97
N LYS A 68 4.96 2.66 -2.04
CA LYS A 68 5.68 1.39 -2.20
C LYS A 68 4.74 0.18 -2.17
N THR A 69 3.74 0.15 -1.30
CA THR A 69 2.74 -0.92 -1.28
C THR A 69 1.86 -0.89 -2.53
N PHE A 70 1.44 0.29 -2.97
CA PHE A 70 0.65 0.47 -4.19
C PHE A 70 1.41 0.02 -5.43
N SER A 71 2.70 0.33 -5.55
CA SER A 71 3.53 -0.11 -6.68
C SER A 71 3.61 -1.65 -6.75
N LYS A 72 3.79 -2.31 -5.60
CA LYS A 72 3.76 -3.78 -5.53
C LYS A 72 2.39 -4.33 -5.90
N PHE A 73 1.32 -3.75 -5.35
CA PHE A 73 -0.06 -4.14 -5.66
C PHE A 73 -0.35 -4.02 -7.15
N SER A 74 0.00 -2.90 -7.77
CA SER A 74 -0.13 -2.66 -9.20
C SER A 74 0.61 -3.71 -10.03
N SER A 75 1.87 -4.01 -9.68
CA SER A 75 2.64 -5.05 -10.39
C SER A 75 2.03 -6.46 -10.27
N SER A 76 1.44 -6.77 -9.11
CA SER A 76 0.73 -8.04 -8.90
C SER A 76 -0.59 -8.07 -9.67
N SER A 77 -1.31 -6.94 -9.70
CA SER A 77 -2.55 -6.80 -10.46
C SER A 77 -2.33 -6.96 -11.95
N GLU A 78 -1.24 -6.39 -12.50
CA GLU A 78 -0.88 -6.57 -13.92
C GLU A 78 -0.58 -8.03 -14.25
N LYS A 79 0.17 -8.73 -13.37
CA LYS A 79 0.43 -10.17 -13.53
C LYS A 79 -0.86 -10.99 -13.52
N LEU A 80 -1.80 -10.65 -12.61
CA LEU A 80 -3.09 -11.32 -12.55
C LEU A 80 -3.91 -11.08 -13.83
N GLU A 81 -3.97 -9.83 -14.31
CA GLU A 81 -4.67 -9.49 -15.55
C GLU A 81 -4.09 -10.24 -16.74
N ASN A 82 -2.76 -10.35 -16.84
CA ASN A 82 -2.10 -11.12 -17.87
C ASN A 82 -2.48 -12.62 -17.81
N LEU A 83 -2.50 -13.21 -16.61
CA LEU A 83 -2.92 -14.62 -16.43
C LEU A 83 -4.39 -14.83 -16.80
N LEU A 84 -5.29 -13.93 -16.38
CA LEU A 84 -6.71 -14.00 -16.71
C LEU A 84 -6.95 -13.77 -18.21
N GLY A 85 -6.20 -12.85 -18.82
CA GLY A 85 -6.19 -12.62 -20.27
C GLY A 85 -5.75 -13.86 -21.06
N MET A 86 -4.79 -14.62 -20.54
CA MET A 86 -4.38 -15.92 -21.12
C MET A 86 -5.42 -17.03 -20.88
N GLN A 87 -6.11 -17.02 -19.74
CA GLN A 87 -7.18 -17.97 -19.42
C GLN A 87 -8.50 -17.69 -20.14
N ARG A 88 -8.70 -16.48 -20.69
CA ARG A 88 -9.76 -16.17 -21.65
C ARG A 88 -9.51 -16.93 -22.96
N CYS A 89 -9.66 -18.24 -22.90
CA CYS A 89 -9.86 -19.08 -24.06
C CYS A 89 -11.05 -18.49 -24.82
N VAL A 90 -10.95 -18.39 -26.15
CA VAL A 90 -11.97 -17.80 -27.04
C VAL A 90 -13.37 -18.44 -26.89
N PHE A 91 -13.44 -19.56 -26.15
CA PHE A 91 -14.64 -20.33 -25.84
C PHE A 91 -15.44 -19.85 -24.62
N ASP A 92 -14.88 -19.01 -23.75
CA ASP A 92 -15.58 -18.52 -22.54
C ASP A 92 -16.18 -17.12 -22.73
N LYS A 93 -16.49 -16.77 -23.99
CA LYS A 93 -17.25 -15.55 -24.34
C LYS A 93 -18.76 -15.71 -24.16
N ALA A 94 -19.23 -16.67 -23.36
CA ALA A 94 -20.62 -16.71 -22.90
C ALA A 94 -20.82 -15.73 -21.72
N GLY A 95 -20.47 -14.47 -21.93
CA GLY A 95 -20.86 -13.36 -21.05
C GLY A 95 -22.17 -12.75 -21.53
N LEU A 96 -22.98 -12.24 -20.60
CA LEU A 96 -24.25 -11.56 -20.92
C LEU A 96 -24.00 -10.38 -21.89
N GLY A 97 -24.31 -10.60 -23.18
CA GLY A 97 -24.35 -9.55 -24.20
C GLY A 97 -23.46 -9.73 -25.44
N TYR A 98 -22.79 -10.87 -25.67
CA TYR A 98 -22.06 -11.12 -26.93
C TYR A 98 -22.73 -12.19 -27.79
N GLU A 99 -22.99 -11.88 -29.07
CA GLU A 99 -23.46 -12.87 -30.05
C GLU A 99 -22.32 -13.82 -30.44
N GLU A 100 -22.62 -15.12 -30.42
CA GLU A 100 -21.70 -16.19 -30.82
C GLU A 100 -21.17 -15.93 -32.24
N MET A 101 -19.86 -15.72 -32.35
CA MET A 101 -19.22 -15.62 -33.66
C MET A 101 -19.08 -17.02 -34.28
N ASN A 102 -20.04 -17.37 -35.14
CA ASN A 102 -20.20 -18.64 -35.85
C ASN A 102 -19.02 -19.12 -36.73
N ASN A 103 -17.89 -18.43 -36.78
CA ASN A 103 -16.81 -18.72 -37.73
C ASN A 103 -15.41 -18.89 -37.13
N VAL A 104 -15.26 -19.01 -35.80
CA VAL A 104 -13.98 -19.44 -35.24
C VAL A 104 -13.83 -20.91 -35.61
N LYS A 105 -12.90 -21.24 -36.51
CA LYS A 105 -12.52 -22.62 -36.82
C LYS A 105 -12.31 -23.33 -35.50
N HIS A 106 -13.29 -24.14 -35.10
CA HIS A 106 -13.18 -24.96 -33.91
C HIS A 106 -11.85 -25.69 -34.03
N TYR A 107 -11.15 -25.80 -32.91
CA TYR A 107 -10.02 -26.71 -32.80
C TYR A 107 -10.57 -28.14 -32.89
N GLN A 108 -11.14 -28.50 -34.03
CA GLN A 108 -11.58 -29.83 -34.41
C GLN A 108 -10.41 -30.76 -34.15
N ASN A 109 -9.18 -30.34 -34.47
CA ASN A 109 -7.93 -31.03 -34.14
C ASN A 109 -7.74 -31.40 -32.67
N PHE A 110 -8.33 -30.70 -31.69
CA PHE A 110 -8.24 -31.04 -30.27
C PHE A 110 -9.28 -32.10 -29.88
N PHE A 111 -10.51 -31.97 -30.38
CA PHE A 111 -11.57 -32.96 -30.21
C PHE A 111 -11.30 -34.23 -31.01
N GLU A 112 -10.87 -34.12 -32.26
CA GLU A 112 -10.38 -35.22 -33.10
C GLU A 112 -9.18 -35.91 -32.49
N ARG A 113 -8.24 -35.20 -31.83
CA ARG A 113 -7.17 -35.87 -31.07
C ARG A 113 -7.73 -36.68 -29.92
N LYS A 114 -8.64 -36.10 -29.12
CA LYS A 114 -9.27 -36.80 -27.99
C LYS A 114 -10.08 -38.01 -28.47
N GLU A 115 -10.85 -37.85 -29.54
CA GLU A 115 -11.69 -38.87 -30.16
C GLU A 115 -10.85 -39.94 -30.84
N MET A 116 -9.73 -39.60 -31.51
CA MET A 116 -8.77 -40.57 -32.04
C MET A 116 -8.02 -41.30 -30.92
N ILE A 117 -7.74 -40.65 -29.79
CA ILE A 117 -7.18 -41.31 -28.60
C ILE A 117 -8.21 -42.27 -27.98
N GLU A 118 -9.50 -41.93 -28.00
CA GLU A 118 -10.59 -42.80 -27.55
C GLU A 118 -10.85 -43.96 -28.53
N LYS A 119 -10.88 -43.72 -29.84
CA LYS A 119 -11.05 -44.76 -30.86
C LYS A 119 -9.83 -45.69 -30.93
N ASN A 120 -8.61 -45.17 -30.82
CA ASN A 120 -7.41 -46.01 -30.68
C ASN A 120 -7.40 -46.83 -29.37
N LYS A 121 -8.12 -46.42 -28.32
CA LYS A 121 -8.32 -47.27 -27.13
C LYS A 121 -9.33 -48.40 -27.39
N VAL A 122 -10.28 -48.22 -28.30
CA VAL A 122 -11.32 -49.19 -28.64
C VAL A 122 -10.89 -50.16 -29.75
N GLU A 123 -10.15 -49.68 -30.76
CA GLU A 123 -9.69 -50.50 -31.90
C GLU A 123 -8.51 -51.42 -31.54
N ASN A 124 -7.65 -51.00 -30.59
CA ASN A 124 -6.56 -51.85 -30.08
C ASN A 124 -7.03 -52.96 -29.12
N VAL A 125 -8.33 -53.23 -29.03
CA VAL A 125 -8.93 -54.31 -28.22
C VAL A 125 -8.93 -55.66 -28.96
N SER A 126 -8.69 -55.69 -30.28
CA SER A 126 -8.70 -56.95 -31.05
C SER A 126 -7.35 -57.69 -31.11
N SER A 127 -6.28 -57.14 -30.52
CA SER A 127 -5.02 -57.87 -30.31
C SER A 127 -4.77 -58.02 -28.81
N LYS A 128 -4.97 -59.24 -28.30
CA LYS A 128 -4.73 -59.65 -26.90
C LYS A 128 -3.45 -59.03 -26.32
N ARG A 129 -3.57 -57.91 -25.60
CA ARG A 129 -2.62 -57.53 -24.55
C ARG A 129 -3.37 -57.64 -23.23
N LYS A 130 -3.01 -58.65 -22.44
CA LYS A 130 -3.30 -58.67 -21.01
C LYS A 130 -2.87 -57.31 -20.47
N VAL A 131 -3.84 -56.46 -20.12
CA VAL A 131 -3.58 -55.33 -19.24
C VAL A 131 -3.21 -55.96 -17.91
N THR A 132 -1.92 -56.16 -17.66
CA THR A 132 -1.45 -56.40 -16.31
C THR A 132 -1.90 -55.18 -15.52
N LYS A 133 -2.87 -55.40 -14.62
CA LYS A 133 -3.22 -54.41 -13.61
C LYS A 133 -1.97 -54.27 -12.76
N ASN A 134 -1.10 -53.33 -13.14
CA ASN A 134 0.12 -53.04 -12.41
C ASN A 134 -0.32 -52.43 -11.07
N MET A 135 -0.48 -53.31 -10.10
CA MET A 135 -0.78 -53.02 -8.71
C MET A 135 0.56 -52.83 -8.01
N CYS A 136 0.69 -51.74 -7.26
CA CYS A 136 1.85 -51.51 -6.43
C CYS A 136 1.88 -52.53 -5.28
N GLU A 137 2.94 -53.32 -5.17
CA GLU A 137 3.08 -54.31 -4.08
C GLU A 137 3.28 -53.65 -2.72
N TYR A 138 3.70 -52.37 -2.69
CA TYR A 138 3.92 -51.62 -1.45
C TYR A 138 2.61 -51.02 -0.89
N CYS A 139 1.78 -50.40 -1.73
CA CYS A 139 0.58 -49.69 -1.27
C CYS A 139 -0.74 -50.30 -1.77
N GLY A 140 -0.71 -51.38 -2.54
CA GLY A 140 -1.89 -52.09 -3.05
C GLY A 140 -2.73 -51.32 -4.09
N LYS A 141 -2.31 -50.11 -4.50
CA LYS A 141 -3.07 -49.28 -5.46
C LYS A 141 -2.66 -49.58 -6.90
N ILE A 142 -3.64 -49.55 -7.80
CA ILE A 142 -3.46 -49.79 -9.23
C ILE A 142 -3.02 -48.49 -9.92
N GLY A 143 -2.18 -48.60 -10.94
CA GLY A 143 -1.78 -47.46 -11.79
C GLY A 143 -0.32 -47.02 -11.65
N HIS A 144 0.44 -47.66 -10.76
CA HIS A 144 1.89 -47.47 -10.63
C HIS A 144 2.54 -48.75 -10.07
N ILE A 145 3.86 -48.88 -10.23
CA ILE A 145 4.65 -50.00 -9.71
C ILE A 145 5.37 -49.61 -8.40
N SER A 146 5.84 -50.60 -7.64
CA SER A 146 6.47 -50.40 -6.33
C SER A 146 7.67 -49.45 -6.36
N SER A 147 8.44 -49.43 -7.46
CA SER A 147 9.59 -48.52 -7.63
C SER A 147 9.19 -47.04 -7.78
N THR A 148 7.97 -46.76 -8.24
CA THR A 148 7.45 -45.40 -8.44
C THR A 148 6.39 -45.02 -7.40
N CYS A 149 6.29 -45.77 -6.30
CA CYS A 149 5.30 -45.54 -5.27
C CYS A 149 5.68 -44.35 -4.37
N TYR A 150 4.78 -43.36 -4.28
CA TYR A 150 4.94 -42.18 -3.43
C TYR A 150 5.14 -42.54 -1.95
N HIS A 151 4.34 -43.49 -1.43
CA HIS A 151 4.44 -43.94 -0.04
C HIS A 151 5.80 -44.61 0.24
N LYS A 152 6.33 -45.40 -0.70
CA LYS A 152 7.64 -46.05 -0.56
C LYS A 152 8.79 -45.04 -0.60
N ARG A 153 8.71 -44.05 -1.51
CA ARG A 153 9.71 -43.01 -1.66
C ARG A 153 9.83 -42.15 -0.39
N ASN A 154 8.70 -41.75 0.20
CA ASN A 154 8.71 -40.96 1.42
C ASN A 154 9.17 -41.76 2.65
N ALA A 155 8.84 -43.06 2.74
CA ALA A 155 9.34 -43.93 3.81
C ALA A 155 10.86 -44.20 3.74
N MET A 156 11.48 -44.08 2.56
CA MET A 156 12.94 -44.13 2.42
C MET A 156 13.59 -42.82 2.85
N VAL A 157 12.98 -41.68 2.50
CA VAL A 157 13.46 -40.35 2.92
C VAL A 157 13.43 -40.22 4.44
N GLU A 158 12.40 -40.71 5.14
CA GLU A 158 12.37 -40.70 6.61
C GLU A 158 13.47 -41.54 7.28
N LYS A 159 14.06 -42.53 6.60
CA LYS A 159 15.19 -43.33 7.12
C LYS A 159 16.56 -42.69 6.91
N GLU A 160 16.66 -41.65 6.10
CA GLU A 160 17.91 -40.92 5.86
C GLU A 160 18.16 -39.80 6.90
N TRP A 161 17.19 -39.52 7.77
CA TRP A 161 17.26 -38.48 8.82
C TRP A 161 17.49 -39.03 10.24
N TYR A 162 17.95 -40.28 10.38
CA TYR A 162 18.42 -40.87 11.64
C TYR A 162 19.79 -41.51 11.49
#